data_AF-A0A8I2YCH1-F1
#
_entry.id   AF-A0A8I2YCH1-F1
#
_cell.length_a   1.000
_cell.length_b   1.000
_cell.length_c   1.000
_cell.angle_alpha   90.00
_cell.angle_beta   90.00
_cell.angle_gamma   90.00
#
_symmetry.space_group_name_H-M   'P 1'
#
loop_
_entity.id
_entity.type
_entity.pdbx_description
1 polymer ?
#
loop_
_entity_poly.entity_id
_entity_poly.type
_entity_poly.pdbx_seq_one_letter_code
_entity_poly.pdbx_strand_id
1 'polypeptide(L)'
;MSESSNMAVAWNPETNAVNPSHNEDKEDTRKKGNRKARKRDSSAKENPEMAAARKQCLTIAKYIPHGLDVFCNLHEVFQVIVLMDQVADSDNQENEGLQTAAQKILGKIDERTGVRYRRTFHYVTILAPHLLTLIGNKTKGVELDNLIKEMQAEITHIRTEDGSRLRKVVGSYAAPHPNKQVVQPPISSESKAGRARMRFNHPQLGQILCPVKYLQDSLQKWFEDPSDTMKVTANVWPAYLYPGKTPGSEYDPKEISRGLFKGYLMEHISII
;
A
#
# COMPACT_ATOMS: atom_id res chain seq x y z
N MET A 1 -25.69 3.94 -20.11
CA MET A 1 -25.30 4.44 -18.77
C MET A 1 -26.41 4.17 -17.75
N SER A 2 -26.83 2.91 -17.53
CA SER A 2 -27.96 2.62 -16.62
C SER A 2 -27.91 1.24 -15.93
N GLU A 3 -26.73 0.70 -15.60
CA GLU A 3 -26.62 -0.58 -14.89
C GLU A 3 -25.98 -0.48 -13.50
N SER A 4 -25.55 0.71 -13.06
CA SER A 4 -24.89 0.91 -11.77
C SER A 4 -25.86 1.01 -10.58
N SER A 5 -27.17 1.10 -10.81
CA SER A 5 -28.18 1.48 -9.81
C SER A 5 -28.62 0.36 -8.85
N ASN A 6 -28.03 -0.84 -8.92
CA ASN A 6 -28.46 -2.00 -8.11
C ASN A 6 -27.35 -2.60 -7.22
N MET A 7 -26.20 -1.92 -7.07
CA MET A 7 -25.02 -2.48 -6.38
C MET A 7 -25.01 -2.30 -4.85
N ALA A 8 -25.85 -1.43 -4.29
CA ALA A 8 -25.64 -0.87 -2.94
C ALA A 8 -26.19 -1.70 -1.75
N VAL A 9 -27.06 -2.70 -1.95
CA VAL A 9 -27.87 -3.25 -0.83
C VAL A 9 -27.26 -4.52 -0.17
N ALA A 10 -26.04 -4.94 -0.53
CA ALA A 10 -25.57 -6.31 -0.29
C ALA A 10 -24.36 -6.50 0.63
N TRP A 11 -23.59 -5.45 0.91
CA TRP A 11 -22.40 -5.56 1.74
C TRP A 11 -22.48 -4.57 2.91
N ASN A 12 -22.49 -5.11 4.13
CA ASN A 12 -22.50 -4.33 5.37
C ASN A 12 -21.06 -4.26 5.93
N PRO A 13 -20.31 -3.17 5.69
CA PRO A 13 -18.95 -3.04 6.17
C PRO A 13 -18.83 -2.81 7.68
N GLU A 14 -19.92 -2.54 8.41
CA GLU A 14 -19.88 -2.20 9.84
C GLU A 14 -19.66 -3.40 10.77
N THR A 15 -20.01 -4.62 10.35
CA THR A 15 -19.69 -5.83 11.15
C THR A 15 -18.19 -6.16 11.14
N ASN A 16 -17.42 -5.49 10.28
CA ASN A 16 -15.97 -5.64 10.14
C ASN A 16 -15.21 -4.35 10.47
N ALA A 17 -15.73 -3.49 11.34
CA ALA A 17 -14.99 -2.36 11.90
C ALA A 17 -13.73 -2.85 12.66
N VAL A 18 -12.65 -3.06 11.90
CA VAL A 18 -11.31 -3.28 12.43
C VAL A 18 -10.90 -1.97 13.07
N ASN A 19 -10.82 -1.99 14.41
CA ASN A 19 -10.13 -0.96 15.19
C ASN A 19 -8.80 -0.60 14.51
N PRO A 20 -8.41 0.69 14.44
CA PRO A 20 -7.05 1.05 14.07
C PRO A 20 -6.11 0.32 15.02
N SER A 21 -5.27 -0.56 14.49
CA SER A 21 -4.44 -1.48 15.26
C SER A 21 -3.48 -0.73 16.17
N HIS A 22 -3.86 -0.56 17.44
CA HIS A 22 -2.93 -0.56 18.56
C HIS A 22 -2.51 -2.01 18.78
N ASN A 23 -1.34 -2.38 18.26
CA ASN A 23 -0.68 -3.63 18.64
C ASN A 23 0.37 -3.28 19.70
N GLU A 24 -0.06 -3.34 20.95
CA GLU A 24 0.85 -3.51 22.08
C GLU A 24 1.46 -4.92 22.05
N ASP A 25 2.78 -4.93 22.06
CA ASP A 25 3.70 -5.92 22.61
C ASP A 25 3.25 -7.37 22.79
N LYS A 26 3.80 -8.23 21.94
CA LYS A 26 4.42 -9.47 22.40
C LYS A 26 5.80 -9.64 21.78
N GLU A 27 6.79 -9.47 22.65
CA GLU A 27 8.16 -9.90 22.50
C GLU A 27 8.18 -11.39 22.12
N ASP A 28 8.84 -11.75 21.01
CA ASP A 28 9.08 -13.16 20.72
C ASP A 28 10.46 -13.43 20.12
N THR A 29 11.07 -14.42 20.75
CA THR A 29 12.47 -14.79 20.67
C THR A 29 12.78 -15.53 19.36
N ARG A 30 13.97 -15.26 18.81
CA ARG A 30 14.52 -15.97 17.65
C ARG A 30 14.60 -17.48 17.93
N LYS A 31 13.77 -18.27 17.24
CA LYS A 31 14.06 -19.68 16.93
C LYS A 31 14.03 -19.94 15.43
N LYS A 32 15.23 -20.17 14.88
CA LYS A 32 15.42 -20.84 13.58
C LYS A 32 14.86 -22.26 13.72
N GLY A 33 13.85 -22.60 12.92
CA GLY A 33 13.26 -23.94 12.91
C GLY A 33 12.68 -24.28 11.53
N ASN A 34 13.16 -25.40 10.99
CA ASN A 34 12.78 -26.08 9.75
C ASN A 34 11.36 -25.82 9.22
N ARG A 35 11.27 -25.36 7.96
CA ARG A 35 10.05 -25.44 7.14
C ARG A 35 9.81 -26.91 6.74
N LYS A 36 9.13 -27.67 7.59
CA LYS A 36 8.41 -28.87 7.15
C LYS A 36 7.11 -28.43 6.48
N ALA A 37 6.94 -28.84 5.22
CA ALA A 37 5.73 -28.65 4.45
C ALA A 37 4.52 -29.23 5.21
N ARG A 38 3.65 -28.34 5.70
CA ARG A 38 2.32 -28.73 6.19
C ARG A 38 1.42 -28.92 4.99
N LYS A 39 1.25 -30.19 4.61
CA LYS A 39 0.20 -30.65 3.70
C LYS A 39 -1.14 -30.35 4.39
N ARG A 40 -1.91 -29.39 3.87
CA ARG A 40 -3.31 -29.17 4.26
C ARG A 40 -4.16 -30.10 3.40
N ASP A 41 -4.51 -31.26 3.94
CA ASP A 41 -5.59 -32.09 3.43
C ASP A 41 -6.92 -31.52 3.95
N SER A 42 -7.65 -30.84 3.06
CA SER A 42 -9.12 -30.66 3.09
C SER A 42 -9.54 -29.89 1.84
N SER A 43 -9.45 -30.51 0.66
CA SER A 43 -10.05 -29.94 -0.55
C SER A 43 -11.49 -30.43 -0.70
N ALA A 44 -12.44 -29.62 -0.23
CA ALA A 44 -13.66 -29.51 -1.00
C ALA A 44 -13.23 -29.14 -2.43
N LYS A 45 -13.66 -29.90 -3.44
CA LYS A 45 -13.35 -29.59 -4.84
C LYS A 45 -13.91 -28.20 -5.14
N GLU A 46 -13.05 -27.19 -5.08
CA GLU A 46 -13.36 -25.84 -5.51
C GLU A 46 -13.78 -25.91 -6.98
N ASN A 47 -14.89 -25.27 -7.32
CA ASN A 47 -15.38 -25.24 -8.71
C ASN A 47 -14.24 -24.69 -9.60
N PRO A 48 -13.82 -25.41 -10.66
CA PRO A 48 -12.76 -24.96 -11.56
C PRO A 48 -12.94 -23.53 -12.09
N GLU A 49 -14.18 -23.12 -12.34
CA GLU A 49 -14.52 -21.77 -12.79
C GLU A 49 -14.24 -20.71 -11.72
N MET A 50 -14.60 -20.99 -10.47
CA MET A 50 -14.33 -20.12 -9.33
C MET A 50 -12.84 -19.99 -9.06
N ALA A 51 -12.10 -21.11 -9.15
CA ALA A 51 -10.65 -21.10 -9.00
C ALA A 51 -9.96 -20.26 -10.10
N ALA A 52 -10.46 -20.32 -11.34
CA ALA A 52 -9.96 -19.50 -12.44
C ALA A 52 -10.26 -18.02 -12.23
N ALA A 53 -11.49 -17.67 -11.82
CA ALA A 53 -11.90 -16.30 -11.55
C ALA A 53 -11.10 -15.69 -10.40
N ARG A 54 -10.91 -16.43 -9.30
CA ARG A 54 -10.04 -16.06 -8.19
C ARG A 54 -8.60 -15.82 -8.66
N LYS A 55 -8.04 -16.73 -9.46
CA LYS A 55 -6.68 -16.58 -10.02
C LYS A 55 -6.54 -15.33 -10.90
N GLN A 56 -7.57 -14.99 -11.68
CA GLN A 56 -7.59 -13.76 -12.46
C GLN A 56 -7.56 -12.53 -11.54
N CYS A 57 -8.38 -12.49 -10.49
CA CYS A 57 -8.38 -11.40 -9.51
C CYS A 57 -7.00 -11.21 -8.86
N LEU A 58 -6.35 -12.31 -8.44
CA LEU A 58 -5.00 -12.25 -7.87
C LEU A 58 -3.94 -11.81 -8.89
N THR A 59 -4.10 -12.19 -10.16
CA THR A 59 -3.22 -11.71 -11.23
C THR A 59 -3.33 -10.19 -11.39
N ILE A 60 -4.56 -9.66 -11.40
CA ILE A 60 -4.81 -8.22 -11.52
C ILE A 60 -4.29 -7.46 -10.31
N ALA A 61 -4.45 -8.02 -9.11
CA ALA A 61 -3.94 -7.41 -7.88
C ALA A 61 -2.44 -7.08 -7.94
N LYS A 62 -1.65 -7.87 -8.67
CA LYS A 62 -0.21 -7.63 -8.85
C LYS A 62 0.10 -6.38 -9.67
N TYR A 63 -0.78 -5.98 -10.58
CA TYR A 63 -0.59 -4.82 -11.45
C TYR A 63 -1.13 -3.52 -10.86
N ILE A 64 -1.98 -3.59 -9.83
CA ILE A 64 -2.57 -2.42 -9.18
C ILE A 64 -1.48 -1.43 -8.72
N PRO A 65 -0.42 -1.85 -7.99
CA PRO A 65 0.63 -0.92 -7.55
C PRO A 65 1.43 -0.29 -8.70
N HIS A 66 1.46 -0.90 -9.88
CA HIS A 66 2.28 -0.45 -11.00
C HIS A 66 1.55 0.50 -11.95
N GLY A 67 0.24 0.29 -12.14
CA GLY A 67 -0.52 1.01 -13.17
C GLY A 67 -1.74 1.77 -12.69
N LEU A 68 -2.26 1.48 -11.48
CA LEU A 68 -3.54 2.03 -11.03
C LEU A 68 -3.38 2.93 -9.82
N ASP A 69 -2.89 2.37 -8.72
CA ASP A 69 -2.72 3.07 -7.46
C ASP A 69 -1.64 2.39 -6.61
N VAL A 70 -0.50 3.06 -6.52
CA VAL A 70 0.68 2.62 -5.74
C VAL A 70 0.34 2.48 -4.24
N PHE A 71 -0.66 3.24 -3.76
CA PHE A 71 -1.09 3.26 -2.36
C PHE A 71 -2.43 2.56 -2.14
N CYS A 72 -2.85 1.73 -3.09
CA CYS A 72 -4.16 1.08 -3.03
C CYS A 72 -4.35 0.32 -1.71
N ASN A 73 -5.39 0.73 -0.99
CA ASN A 73 -6.03 -0.06 0.05
C ASN A 73 -7.37 -0.53 -0.51
N LEU A 74 -7.38 -1.71 -1.12
CA LEU A 74 -8.53 -2.23 -1.85
C LEU A 74 -9.75 -2.41 -0.95
N HIS A 75 -9.53 -2.79 0.31
CA HIS A 75 -10.62 -2.90 1.29
C HIS A 75 -11.29 -1.54 1.52
N GLU A 76 -10.49 -0.50 1.74
CA GLU A 76 -11.00 0.86 1.94
C GLU A 76 -11.66 1.42 0.67
N VAL A 77 -11.08 1.17 -0.51
CA VAL A 77 -11.68 1.53 -1.79
C VAL A 77 -13.09 0.94 -1.92
N PHE A 78 -13.25 -0.36 -1.69
CA PHE A 78 -14.57 -1.01 -1.78
C PHE A 78 -15.52 -0.51 -0.68
N GLN A 79 -15.03 -0.36 0.56
CA GLN A 79 -15.78 0.21 1.69
C GLN A 79 -16.41 1.55 1.35
N VAL A 80 -15.58 2.47 0.87
CA VAL A 80 -16.01 3.84 0.61
C VAL A 80 -16.98 3.89 -0.55
N ILE A 81 -16.74 3.13 -1.61
CA ILE A 81 -17.62 3.16 -2.79
C ILE A 81 -19.00 2.59 -2.47
N VAL A 82 -19.08 1.47 -1.75
CA VAL A 82 -20.38 0.91 -1.35
C VAL A 82 -21.12 1.88 -0.43
N LEU A 83 -20.43 2.55 0.50
CA LEU A 83 -21.05 3.59 1.34
C LEU A 83 -21.52 4.81 0.55
N MET A 84 -20.76 5.25 -0.46
CA MET A 84 -21.15 6.36 -1.34
C MET A 84 -22.42 6.03 -2.13
N ASP A 85 -22.51 4.81 -2.68
CA ASP A 85 -23.68 4.37 -3.43
C ASP A 85 -24.90 4.23 -2.50
N GLN A 86 -24.72 3.68 -1.29
CA GLN A 86 -25.79 3.60 -0.28
C GLN A 86 -26.35 4.97 0.10
N VAL A 87 -25.49 5.97 0.27
CA VAL A 87 -25.93 7.35 0.60
C VAL A 87 -26.62 8.01 -0.59
N ALA A 88 -26.22 7.71 -1.83
CA ALA A 88 -26.87 8.23 -3.02
C ALA A 88 -28.25 7.61 -3.27
N ASP A 89 -28.45 6.34 -2.90
CA ASP A 89 -29.70 5.60 -3.10
C ASP A 89 -30.71 5.76 -1.93
N SER A 90 -30.30 6.34 -0.80
CA SER A 90 -31.15 6.47 0.39
C SER A 90 -31.96 7.77 0.41
N ASP A 91 -33.00 7.80 -0.43
CA ASP A 91 -34.10 8.79 -0.36
C ASP A 91 -35.09 8.50 0.78
N ASN A 92 -34.95 7.40 1.54
CA ASN A 92 -35.94 6.97 2.54
C ASN A 92 -35.36 6.67 3.93
N GLN A 93 -36.06 7.20 4.94
CA GLN A 93 -35.86 7.29 6.39
C GLN A 93 -35.51 6.02 7.20
N GLU A 94 -35.26 4.85 6.59
CA GLU A 94 -35.28 3.59 7.36
C GLU A 94 -34.00 3.25 8.15
N ASN A 95 -32.94 4.08 8.14
CA ASN A 95 -31.78 3.81 8.99
C ASN A 95 -30.88 5.02 9.30
N GLU A 96 -31.41 6.01 10.04
CA GLU A 96 -30.64 7.21 10.47
C GLU A 96 -29.29 6.86 11.15
N GLY A 97 -29.24 5.75 11.90
CA GLY A 97 -28.01 5.31 12.58
C GLY A 97 -26.90 4.90 11.61
N LEU A 98 -27.20 4.05 10.64
CA LEU A 98 -26.25 3.63 9.59
C LEU A 98 -25.87 4.82 8.69
N GLN A 99 -26.83 5.69 8.38
CA GLN A 99 -26.56 6.87 7.56
C GLN A 99 -25.61 7.86 8.24
N THR A 100 -25.78 8.06 9.56
CA THR A 100 -24.89 8.91 10.36
C THR A 100 -23.47 8.34 10.42
N ALA A 101 -23.33 7.02 10.58
CA ALA A 101 -22.04 6.34 10.58
C ALA A 101 -21.35 6.39 9.20
N ALA A 102 -22.10 6.15 8.12
CA ALA A 102 -21.63 6.28 6.75
C ALA A 102 -21.16 7.71 6.47
N GLN A 103 -21.97 8.73 6.80
CA GLN A 103 -21.61 10.14 6.63
C GLN A 103 -20.37 10.52 7.46
N LYS A 104 -20.19 9.96 8.65
CA LYS A 104 -18.98 10.18 9.47
C LYS A 104 -17.72 9.61 8.83
N ILE A 105 -17.83 8.46 8.16
CA ILE A 105 -16.70 7.86 7.42
C ILE A 105 -16.43 8.69 6.16
N LEU A 106 -17.46 8.99 5.37
CA LEU A 106 -17.35 9.76 4.14
C LEU A 106 -16.86 11.19 4.37
N GLY A 107 -17.25 11.82 5.49
CA GLY A 107 -16.80 13.17 5.86
C GLY A 107 -15.30 13.27 6.17
N LYS A 108 -14.61 12.14 6.37
CA LYS A 108 -13.14 12.10 6.51
C LYS A 108 -12.41 12.02 5.18
N ILE A 109 -13.12 11.78 4.09
CA ILE A 109 -12.56 11.54 2.77
C ILE A 109 -12.62 12.84 2.01
N ASP A 110 -11.45 13.39 1.69
CA ASP A 110 -11.37 14.56 0.84
C ASP A 110 -11.80 14.22 -0.60
N GLU A 111 -12.20 15.24 -1.35
CA GLU A 111 -12.69 15.10 -2.72
C GLU A 111 -11.72 14.35 -3.64
N ARG A 112 -10.41 14.60 -3.51
CA ARG A 112 -9.40 13.97 -4.37
C ARG A 112 -9.26 12.49 -4.05
N THR A 113 -9.26 12.12 -2.77
CA THR A 113 -9.28 10.72 -2.34
C THR A 113 -10.53 10.01 -2.83
N GLY A 114 -11.70 10.66 -2.78
CA GLY A 114 -12.95 10.13 -3.33
C GLY A 114 -12.87 9.86 -4.84
N VAL A 115 -12.32 10.79 -5.62
CA VAL A 115 -12.07 10.60 -7.07
C VAL A 115 -11.10 9.45 -7.32
N ARG A 116 -10.01 9.36 -6.54
CA ARG A 116 -9.05 8.26 -6.64
C ARG A 116 -9.73 6.91 -6.39
N TYR A 117 -10.52 6.78 -5.33
CA TYR A 117 -11.22 5.54 -5.00
C TYR A 117 -12.23 5.13 -6.07
N ARG A 118 -13.02 6.07 -6.61
CA ARG A 118 -13.93 5.80 -7.74
C ARG A 118 -13.19 5.26 -8.95
N ARG A 119 -12.08 5.90 -9.32
CA ARG A 119 -11.25 5.47 -10.46
C ARG A 119 -10.67 4.07 -10.23
N THR A 120 -10.10 3.82 -9.05
CA THR A 120 -9.51 2.51 -8.71
C THR A 120 -10.57 1.41 -8.73
N PHE A 121 -11.73 1.65 -8.09
CA PHE A 121 -12.85 0.71 -8.11
C PHE A 121 -13.32 0.40 -9.54
N HIS A 122 -13.50 1.43 -10.36
CA HIS A 122 -13.90 1.29 -11.76
C HIS A 122 -12.93 0.41 -12.56
N TYR A 123 -11.62 0.68 -12.49
CA TYR A 123 -10.64 -0.14 -13.22
C TYR A 123 -10.56 -1.56 -12.69
N VAL A 124 -10.58 -1.75 -11.37
CA VAL A 124 -10.54 -3.08 -10.77
C VAL A 124 -11.75 -3.91 -11.20
N THR A 125 -12.94 -3.33 -11.21
CA THR A 125 -14.17 -4.03 -11.59
C THR A 125 -14.26 -4.34 -13.09
N ILE A 126 -13.68 -3.50 -13.96
CA ILE A 126 -13.51 -3.81 -15.39
C ILE A 126 -12.57 -5.00 -15.58
N LEU A 127 -11.43 -5.01 -14.89
CA LEU A 127 -10.41 -6.03 -15.08
C LEU A 127 -10.80 -7.36 -14.42
N ALA A 128 -11.45 -7.29 -13.26
CA ALA A 128 -11.89 -8.42 -12.45
C ALA A 128 -13.43 -8.44 -12.32
N PRO A 129 -14.17 -8.75 -13.40
CA PRO A 129 -15.63 -8.68 -13.43
C PRO A 129 -16.29 -9.65 -12.43
N HIS A 130 -15.58 -10.71 -12.02
CA HIS A 130 -16.04 -11.61 -10.98
C HIS A 130 -16.36 -10.88 -9.66
N LEU A 131 -15.64 -9.81 -9.32
CA LEU A 131 -15.93 -9.00 -8.14
C LEU A 131 -17.34 -8.39 -8.19
N LEU A 132 -17.80 -7.96 -9.37
CA LEU A 132 -19.16 -7.43 -9.54
C LEU A 132 -20.22 -8.51 -9.27
N THR A 133 -19.95 -9.76 -9.67
CA THR A 133 -20.87 -10.88 -9.42
C THR A 133 -21.01 -11.20 -7.93
N LEU A 134 -19.96 -10.93 -7.15
CA LEU A 134 -19.97 -11.10 -5.70
C LEU A 134 -20.64 -9.91 -5.00
N ILE A 135 -20.38 -8.68 -5.45
CA ILE A 135 -21.02 -7.46 -4.93
C ILE A 135 -22.54 -7.54 -5.08
N GLY A 136 -23.03 -8.00 -6.24
CA GLY A 136 -24.47 -8.11 -6.50
C GLY A 136 -25.21 -9.18 -5.68
N ASN A 137 -24.50 -9.99 -4.88
CA ASN A 137 -25.09 -11.12 -4.16
C ASN A 137 -24.86 -11.02 -2.64
N LYS A 138 -25.93 -10.73 -1.88
CA LYS A 138 -25.90 -10.56 -0.41
C LYS A 138 -25.33 -11.77 0.32
N THR A 139 -25.55 -12.98 -0.17
CA THR A 139 -25.08 -14.21 0.51
C THR A 139 -23.59 -14.45 0.31
N LYS A 140 -22.96 -13.74 -0.62
CA LYS A 140 -21.54 -13.86 -0.97
C LYS A 140 -20.66 -12.78 -0.35
N GLY A 141 -21.17 -11.99 0.59
CA GLY A 141 -20.39 -10.92 1.23
C GLY A 141 -19.09 -11.42 1.90
N VAL A 142 -19.11 -12.61 2.51
CA VAL A 142 -17.91 -13.23 3.12
C VAL A 142 -16.90 -13.66 2.05
N GLU A 143 -17.39 -14.17 0.92
CA GLU A 143 -16.54 -14.57 -0.21
C GLU A 143 -15.86 -13.35 -0.84
N LEU A 144 -16.61 -12.26 -1.04
CA LEU A 144 -16.09 -10.98 -1.50
C LEU A 144 -14.99 -10.44 -0.57
N ASP A 145 -15.26 -10.41 0.74
CA ASP A 145 -14.31 -9.91 1.75
C ASP A 145 -13.00 -10.73 1.77
N ASN A 146 -13.12 -12.07 1.71
CA ASN A 146 -11.95 -12.95 1.63
C ASN A 146 -11.14 -12.69 0.35
N LEU A 147 -11.80 -12.55 -0.80
CA LEU A 147 -11.11 -12.27 -2.07
C LEU A 147 -10.41 -10.90 -2.06
N ILE A 148 -11.06 -9.86 -1.52
CA ILE A 148 -10.45 -8.54 -1.37
C ILE A 148 -9.23 -8.60 -0.45
N LYS A 149 -9.30 -9.34 0.67
CA LYS A 149 -8.17 -9.54 1.59
C LYS A 149 -6.98 -10.22 0.89
N GLU A 150 -7.24 -11.22 0.07
CA GLU A 150 -6.19 -11.91 -0.69
C GLU A 150 -5.57 -11.02 -1.77
N MET A 151 -6.40 -10.26 -2.50
CA MET A 151 -5.90 -9.27 -3.45
C MET A 151 -5.05 -8.20 -2.73
N GLN A 152 -5.48 -7.72 -1.56
CA GLN A 152 -4.71 -6.78 -0.75
C GLN A 152 -3.37 -7.36 -0.29
N ALA A 153 -3.32 -8.66 0.01
CA ALA A 153 -2.08 -9.35 0.35
C ALA A 153 -1.10 -9.37 -0.85
N GLU A 154 -1.59 -9.64 -2.06
CA GLU A 154 -0.80 -9.59 -3.29
C GLU A 154 -0.28 -8.16 -3.60
N ILE A 155 -1.15 -7.14 -3.51
CA ILE A 155 -0.77 -5.72 -3.63
C ILE A 155 0.37 -5.39 -2.67
N THR A 156 0.23 -5.80 -1.41
CA THR A 156 1.22 -5.56 -0.36
C THR A 156 2.52 -6.31 -0.61
N HIS A 157 2.43 -7.55 -1.11
CA HIS A 157 3.57 -8.38 -1.46
C HIS A 157 4.40 -7.75 -2.58
N ILE A 158 3.78 -7.36 -3.69
CA ILE A 158 4.44 -6.71 -4.83
C ILE A 158 5.12 -5.42 -4.41
N ARG A 159 4.42 -4.54 -3.68
CA ARG A 159 5.02 -3.29 -3.18
C ARG A 159 6.22 -3.54 -2.26
N THR A 160 6.14 -4.56 -1.40
CA THR A 160 7.26 -4.96 -0.52
C THR A 160 8.43 -5.49 -1.33
N GLU A 161 8.16 -6.27 -2.38
CA GLU A 161 9.17 -6.78 -3.30
C GLU A 161 9.86 -5.64 -4.06
N ASP A 162 9.11 -4.72 -4.63
CA ASP A 162 9.63 -3.55 -5.35
C ASP A 162 10.51 -2.70 -4.44
N GLY A 163 10.01 -2.35 -3.25
CA GLY A 163 10.79 -1.63 -2.24
C GLY A 163 12.07 -2.39 -1.87
N SER A 164 12.03 -3.72 -1.79
CA SER A 164 13.20 -4.56 -1.47
C SER A 164 14.21 -4.62 -2.62
N ARG A 165 13.75 -4.60 -3.88
CA ARG A 165 14.60 -4.56 -5.08
C ARG A 165 15.26 -3.19 -5.22
N LEU A 166 14.52 -2.12 -5.03
CA LEU A 166 15.03 -0.75 -5.06
C LEU A 166 16.13 -0.52 -4.01
N ARG A 167 15.98 -1.09 -2.81
CA ARG A 167 17.01 -1.04 -1.75
C ARG A 167 18.37 -1.61 -2.17
N LYS A 168 18.45 -2.49 -3.18
CA LYS A 168 19.72 -3.05 -3.66
C LYS A 168 20.49 -2.07 -4.54
N VAL A 169 19.78 -1.19 -5.24
CA VAL A 169 20.36 -0.26 -6.21
C VAL A 169 20.52 1.16 -5.66
N VAL A 170 19.89 1.47 -4.52
CA VAL A 170 19.90 2.82 -3.92
C VAL A 170 21.31 3.41 -3.74
N GLY A 171 22.32 2.59 -3.47
CA GLY A 171 23.70 3.07 -3.31
C GLY A 171 24.25 3.74 -4.59
N SER A 172 23.82 3.28 -5.76
CA SER A 172 24.22 3.84 -7.07
C SER A 172 23.51 5.15 -7.40
N TYR A 173 22.33 5.40 -6.80
CA TYR A 173 21.48 6.57 -7.08
C TYR A 173 21.38 7.52 -5.88
N ALA A 174 22.19 7.29 -4.84
CA ALA A 174 22.13 8.08 -3.63
C ALA A 174 22.82 9.44 -3.76
N ALA A 175 23.77 9.56 -4.69
CA ALA A 175 24.35 10.84 -5.05
C ALA A 175 23.45 11.53 -6.08
N PRO A 176 23.06 12.82 -5.89
CA PRO A 176 22.31 13.57 -6.89
C PRO A 176 23.05 13.63 -8.24
N HIS A 177 24.38 13.62 -8.18
CA HIS A 177 25.25 13.62 -9.34
C HIS A 177 26.37 12.60 -9.15
N PRO A 178 26.16 11.32 -9.46
CA PRO A 178 27.14 10.26 -9.20
C PRO A 178 28.49 10.51 -9.92
N ASN A 179 28.47 11.27 -11.03
CA ASN A 179 29.68 11.69 -11.76
C ASN A 179 30.41 12.90 -11.14
N LYS A 180 29.74 13.68 -10.27
CA LYS A 180 30.30 14.91 -9.67
C LYS A 180 30.57 14.76 -8.18
N GLN A 181 29.78 13.96 -7.47
CA GLN A 181 29.86 13.78 -6.04
C GLN A 181 29.62 12.31 -5.70
N VAL A 182 30.57 11.72 -4.97
CA VAL A 182 30.43 10.37 -4.44
C VAL A 182 29.69 10.43 -3.10
N VAL A 183 28.91 9.40 -2.81
CA VAL A 183 28.29 9.20 -1.50
C VAL A 183 29.39 9.21 -0.41
N GLN A 184 29.18 9.94 0.67
CA GLN A 184 30.09 10.04 1.80
C GLN A 184 29.50 9.48 3.10
N PRO A 185 30.20 8.54 3.77
CA PRO A 185 31.47 7.90 3.38
C PRO A 185 31.32 6.97 2.15
N PRO A 186 32.39 6.67 1.40
CA PRO A 186 32.31 5.76 0.24
C PRO A 186 31.76 4.38 0.62
N ILE A 187 30.87 3.86 -0.23
CA ILE A 187 30.29 2.52 -0.07
C ILE A 187 31.26 1.52 -0.70
N SER A 188 31.97 0.72 0.10
CA SER A 188 32.79 -0.37 -0.42
C SER A 188 31.91 -1.60 -0.76
N SER A 189 32.00 -2.08 -1.99
CA SER A 189 31.25 -3.25 -2.47
C SER A 189 31.81 -4.58 -1.92
N GLU A 190 33.04 -4.58 -1.37
CA GLU A 190 33.86 -5.78 -1.24
C GLU A 190 33.82 -6.50 0.12
N SER A 191 32.91 -6.19 1.05
CA SER A 191 32.90 -6.92 2.33
C SER A 191 31.53 -7.07 3.01
N LYS A 192 31.43 -8.07 3.91
CA LYS A 192 30.34 -8.16 4.90
C LYS A 192 30.22 -6.86 5.71
N ALA A 193 31.32 -6.15 5.94
CA ALA A 193 31.34 -4.85 6.60
C ALA A 193 30.76 -3.72 5.72
N GLY A 194 30.95 -3.78 4.40
CA GLY A 194 30.31 -2.88 3.43
C GLY A 194 28.78 -2.94 3.52
N ARG A 195 28.21 -4.14 3.66
CA ARG A 195 26.76 -4.31 3.91
C ARG A 195 26.29 -3.74 5.25
N ALA A 196 27.12 -3.80 6.29
CA ALA A 196 26.82 -3.23 7.60
C ALA A 196 26.89 -1.69 7.60
N ARG A 197 27.68 -1.10 6.69
CA ARG A 197 27.80 0.35 6.46
C ARG A 197 26.87 0.87 5.36
N MET A 198 25.98 0.04 4.83
CA MET A 198 24.94 0.44 3.89
C MET A 198 23.60 0.64 4.62
N ARG A 199 22.62 1.18 3.90
CA ARG A 199 21.23 1.37 4.37
C ARG A 199 21.15 2.42 5.48
N PHE A 200 20.32 2.20 6.49
CA PHE A 200 20.10 3.13 7.60
C PHE A 200 21.39 3.46 8.36
N ASN A 201 22.36 2.55 8.44
CA ASN A 201 23.62 2.78 9.13
C ASN A 201 24.56 3.79 8.43
N HIS A 202 24.23 4.18 7.20
CA HIS A 202 24.97 5.20 6.48
C HIS A 202 24.26 6.55 6.63
N PRO A 203 24.94 7.65 6.97
CA PRO A 203 24.29 8.94 7.21
C PRO A 203 23.48 9.44 6.01
N GLN A 204 24.07 9.44 4.81
CA GLN A 204 23.36 9.87 3.60
C GLN A 204 22.30 8.85 3.12
N LEU A 205 22.61 7.55 3.02
CA LEU A 205 21.63 6.55 2.61
C LEU A 205 20.48 6.38 3.61
N GLY A 206 20.74 6.57 4.91
CA GLY A 206 19.73 6.49 5.95
C GLY A 206 18.69 7.60 5.81
N GLN A 207 19.12 8.83 5.49
CA GLN A 207 18.21 9.93 5.16
C GLN A 207 17.38 9.63 3.91
N ILE A 208 18.04 9.15 2.86
CA ILE A 208 17.44 8.78 1.57
C ILE A 208 16.40 7.66 1.75
N LEU A 209 16.74 6.63 2.53
CA LEU A 209 15.88 5.47 2.81
C LEU A 209 14.83 5.71 3.90
N CYS A 210 14.96 6.80 4.65
CA CYS A 210 14.00 7.19 5.67
C CYS A 210 12.63 7.34 5.02
N PRO A 211 11.57 6.74 5.58
CA PRO A 211 10.24 6.95 5.05
C PRO A 211 9.92 8.44 5.08
N VAL A 212 9.41 8.95 3.97
CA VAL A 212 9.33 10.40 3.70
C VAL A 212 8.57 11.18 4.78
N LYS A 213 7.56 10.58 5.41
CA LYS A 213 6.78 11.19 6.50
C LYS A 213 7.60 11.47 7.77
N TYR A 214 8.78 10.85 7.90
CA TYR A 214 9.67 10.94 9.06
C TYR A 214 10.87 11.87 8.82
N LEU A 215 10.96 12.50 7.65
CA LEU A 215 12.08 13.40 7.31
C LEU A 215 12.15 14.62 8.25
N GLN A 216 11.01 15.23 8.58
CA GLN A 216 11.00 16.50 9.30
C GLN A 216 11.22 16.36 10.81
N ASP A 217 10.63 15.34 11.45
CA ASP A 217 10.60 15.24 12.92
C ASP A 217 11.62 14.26 13.52
N SER A 218 12.13 13.31 12.73
CA SER A 218 12.73 12.08 13.27
C SER A 218 14.17 11.81 12.84
N LEU A 219 14.70 12.43 11.78
CA LEU A 219 16.10 12.18 11.41
C LEU A 219 17.07 12.70 12.47
N GLN A 220 16.83 13.91 12.97
CA GLN A 220 17.63 14.51 14.05
C GLN A 220 17.58 13.63 15.31
N LYS A 221 16.36 13.30 15.76
CA LYS A 221 16.13 12.46 16.94
C LYS A 221 16.70 11.04 16.80
N TRP A 222 16.68 10.47 15.60
CA TRP A 222 17.20 9.13 15.34
C TRP A 222 18.74 9.08 15.35
N PHE A 223 19.41 10.14 14.90
CA PHE A 223 20.87 10.25 15.07
C PHE A 223 21.26 10.51 16.53
N GLU A 224 20.39 11.16 17.31
CA GLU A 224 20.60 11.44 18.73
C GLU A 224 20.34 10.23 19.63
N ASP A 225 19.32 9.41 19.33
CA ASP A 225 18.97 8.19 20.07
C ASP A 225 18.71 6.98 19.14
N PRO A 226 19.73 6.14 18.90
CA PRO A 226 19.61 4.94 18.06
C PRO A 226 18.79 3.81 18.69
N SER A 227 18.34 3.95 19.96
CA SER A 227 17.58 2.92 20.66
C SER A 227 16.10 2.90 20.28
N ASP A 228 15.58 4.00 19.70
CA ASP A 228 14.21 4.06 19.21
C ASP A 228 14.05 3.29 17.89
N THR A 229 13.16 2.29 17.90
CA THR A 229 12.99 1.38 16.77
C THR A 229 11.90 1.89 15.83
N MET A 230 12.31 2.66 14.81
CA MET A 230 11.39 3.10 13.77
C MET A 230 10.92 1.92 12.89
N LYS A 231 9.63 1.56 12.98
CA LYS A 231 9.00 0.59 12.09
C LYS A 231 8.77 1.18 10.70
N VAL A 232 9.64 0.84 9.76
CA VAL A 232 9.46 1.15 8.34
C VAL A 232 8.43 0.20 7.73
N THR A 233 7.23 0.69 7.45
CA THR A 233 6.17 -0.08 6.77
C THR A 233 6.18 0.16 5.26
N ALA A 234 5.70 -0.80 4.47
CA ALA A 234 5.61 -0.68 3.01
C ALA A 234 4.60 0.39 2.54
N ASN A 235 3.78 0.93 3.44
CA ASN A 235 2.82 2.00 3.14
C ASN A 235 3.48 3.37 2.96
N VAL A 236 4.75 3.51 3.33
CA VAL A 236 5.46 4.78 3.28
C VAL A 236 6.71 4.60 2.45
N TRP A 237 6.78 5.34 1.36
CA TRP A 237 7.92 5.28 0.47
C TRP A 237 9.13 6.02 1.05
N PRO A 238 10.34 5.59 0.70
CA PRO A 238 11.56 6.32 1.00
C PRO A 238 11.56 7.75 0.45
N ALA A 239 12.23 8.65 1.16
CA ALA A 239 12.44 10.05 0.80
C ALA A 239 12.93 10.25 -0.65
N TYR A 240 13.86 9.41 -1.10
CA TYR A 240 14.52 9.56 -2.40
C TYR A 240 13.62 9.36 -3.62
N LEU A 241 12.40 8.84 -3.43
CA LEU A 241 11.42 8.76 -4.51
C LEU A 241 10.75 10.10 -4.80
N TYR A 242 10.94 11.10 -3.94
CA TYR A 242 10.34 12.43 -4.06
C TYR A 242 11.40 13.49 -4.38
N PRO A 243 11.02 14.56 -5.11
CA PRO A 243 11.92 15.63 -5.49
C PRO A 243 12.30 16.50 -4.28
N GLY A 244 13.32 17.33 -4.49
CA GLY A 244 13.78 18.31 -3.53
C GLY A 244 15.28 18.44 -3.47
N LYS A 245 15.77 19.58 -2.96
CA LYS A 245 17.20 19.82 -2.69
C LYS A 245 17.75 18.81 -1.66
N THR A 246 16.90 18.43 -0.72
CA THR A 246 17.09 17.26 0.14
C THR A 246 16.05 16.23 -0.29
N PRO A 247 16.40 14.94 -0.42
CA PRO A 247 15.45 13.89 -0.76
C PRO A 247 14.12 14.03 -0.01
N GLY A 248 13.02 14.17 -0.73
CA GLY A 248 11.68 14.28 -0.17
C GLY A 248 11.34 15.58 0.55
N SER A 249 12.12 16.65 0.40
CA SER A 249 11.76 17.96 0.97
C SER A 249 10.48 18.56 0.37
N GLU A 250 10.09 18.13 -0.83
CA GLU A 250 8.84 18.55 -1.50
C GLU A 250 7.66 17.59 -1.27
N TYR A 251 7.80 16.65 -0.32
CA TYR A 251 6.73 15.72 0.01
C TYR A 251 5.53 16.43 0.64
N ASP A 252 4.35 16.21 0.05
CA ASP A 252 3.08 16.66 0.61
C ASP A 252 2.32 15.45 1.19
N PRO A 253 2.08 15.37 2.51
CA PRO A 253 1.31 14.29 3.11
C PRO A 253 -0.16 14.26 2.65
N LYS A 254 -0.70 15.39 2.15
CA LYS A 254 -2.05 15.46 1.57
C LYS A 254 -2.07 14.99 0.12
N GLU A 255 -0.92 14.99 -0.56
CA GLU A 255 -0.80 14.62 -1.96
C GLU A 255 0.38 13.65 -2.17
N ILE A 256 0.32 12.50 -1.50
CA ILE A 256 1.41 11.50 -1.45
C ILE A 256 1.86 11.03 -2.85
N SER A 257 0.99 11.04 -3.86
CA SER A 257 1.39 10.70 -5.24
C SER A 257 2.14 11.82 -5.96
N ARG A 258 2.03 13.07 -5.50
CA ARG A 258 2.69 14.22 -6.12
C ARG A 258 4.19 14.14 -5.85
N GLY A 259 4.96 14.14 -6.94
CA GLY A 259 6.41 14.01 -6.86
C GLY A 259 6.90 12.57 -6.66
N LEU A 260 6.03 11.59 -6.46
CA LEU A 260 6.46 10.19 -6.39
C LEU A 260 7.12 9.78 -7.72
N PHE A 261 8.28 9.13 -7.62
CA PHE A 261 9.19 8.80 -8.74
C PHE A 261 9.75 10.01 -9.49
N LYS A 262 9.81 11.20 -8.85
CA LYS A 262 10.51 12.38 -9.39
C LYS A 262 11.76 12.77 -8.59
N GLY A 263 12.15 11.94 -7.61
CA GLY A 263 13.40 12.14 -6.87
C GLY A 263 14.63 11.57 -7.60
N TYR A 264 15.74 11.49 -6.88
CA TYR A 264 17.08 11.18 -7.42
C TYR A 264 17.20 9.84 -8.15
N LEU A 265 16.27 8.90 -7.94
CA LEU A 265 16.23 7.64 -8.69
C LEU A 265 15.97 7.86 -10.20
N MET A 266 15.18 8.89 -10.54
CA MET A 266 14.68 9.11 -11.90
C MET A 266 15.26 10.37 -12.56
N GLU A 267 16.03 11.17 -11.83
CA GLU A 267 16.81 12.28 -12.39
C GLU A 267 17.97 11.70 -13.23
N HIS A 268 17.68 11.35 -14.47
CA HIS A 268 18.69 10.96 -15.44
C HIS A 268 19.44 12.22 -15.88
N ILE A 269 20.67 12.40 -15.41
CA ILE A 269 21.53 13.46 -15.91
C ILE A 269 21.90 13.08 -17.35
N SER A 270 21.40 13.84 -18.33
CA SER A 270 21.94 13.80 -19.69
C SER A 270 23.42 14.12 -19.61
N ILE A 271 24.26 13.15 -19.95
CA ILE A 271 25.68 13.37 -20.17
C ILE A 271 25.74 14.22 -21.45
N ILE A 272 26.03 15.51 -21.29
CA ILE A 272 26.41 16.42 -22.38
C ILE A 272 27.94 16.46 -22.41
#